data_AF-A0A1H9YJ16-F1
#
_entry.id   AF-A0A1H9YJ16-F1
#
_cell.length_a   1.000
_cell.length_b   1.000
_cell.length_c   1.000
_cell.angle_alpha   90.00
_cell.angle_beta   90.00
_cell.angle_gamma   90.00
#
_symmetry.space_group_name_H-M   'P 1'
#
loop_
_entity.id
_entity.type
_entity.pdbx_description
1 polymer ?
#
loop_
_entity_poly.entity_id
_entity_poly.type
_entity_poly.pdbx_seq_one_letter_code
_entity_poly.pdbx_strand_id
1 'polypeptide(L)'
;MGLTTINFSPGIRSNADYTMPDMANYMSSDKIFKSILKVEEEQGLNGAIMLIHPGTEEKRTDKFYLRLEELIETLQTKGYNFKRLP
;
A
#
# COMPACT_ATOMS: atom_id res chain seq x y z
N MET A 1 -10.02 -27.10 -10.54
CA MET A 1 -9.69 -26.48 -9.24
C MET A 1 -10.36 -25.11 -9.24
N GLY A 2 -11.41 -24.91 -8.44
CA GLY A 2 -12.19 -23.66 -8.38
C GLY A 2 -11.49 -22.58 -7.54
N LEU A 3 -10.26 -22.21 -7.91
CA LEU A 3 -9.47 -21.19 -7.22
C LEU A 3 -9.48 -19.88 -8.01
N THR A 4 -9.58 -18.75 -7.31
CA THR A 4 -9.53 -17.40 -7.88
C THR A 4 -8.21 -16.74 -7.52
N THR A 5 -7.46 -16.28 -8.53
CA THR A 5 -6.23 -15.52 -8.30
C THR A 5 -6.55 -14.07 -7.96
N ILE A 6 -5.91 -13.56 -6.91
CA ILE A 6 -6.03 -12.18 -6.44
C ILE A 6 -4.64 -11.56 -6.48
N ASN A 7 -4.53 -10.34 -7.00
CA ASN A 7 -3.27 -9.60 -7.06
C ASN A 7 -3.47 -8.14 -6.62
N PHE A 8 -2.40 -7.49 -6.19
CA PHE A 8 -2.43 -6.08 -5.80
C PHE A 8 -2.64 -5.17 -7.02
N SER A 9 -3.20 -3.98 -6.78
CA SER A 9 -3.42 -2.99 -7.84
C SER A 9 -2.10 -2.31 -8.22
N PRO A 10 -1.80 -2.16 -9.52
CA PRO A 10 -0.59 -1.47 -9.97
C PRO A 10 -0.65 0.04 -9.66
N GLY A 11 0.49 0.72 -9.73
CA GLY A 11 0.59 2.18 -9.61
C GLY A 11 0.60 2.73 -8.18
N ILE A 12 -0.15 2.14 -7.24
CA ILE A 12 -0.14 2.56 -5.83
C ILE A 12 1.14 2.13 -5.10
N ARG A 13 1.80 1.08 -5.60
CA ARG A 13 3.12 0.57 -5.17
C ARG A 13 3.24 0.26 -3.67
N SER A 14 2.13 -0.08 -3.01
CA SER A 14 2.11 -0.51 -1.60
C SER A 14 3.04 -1.70 -1.34
N ASN A 15 3.14 -2.60 -2.31
CA ASN A 15 4.00 -3.78 -2.25
C ASN A 15 5.51 -3.48 -2.20
N ALA A 16 5.96 -2.24 -2.45
CA ALA A 16 7.37 -1.90 -2.29
C ALA A 16 7.76 -1.71 -0.81
N ASP A 17 6.83 -1.93 0.12
CA ASP A 17 7.08 -1.83 1.55
C ASP A 17 8.04 -2.90 2.09
N TYR A 18 8.35 -3.95 1.33
CA TYR A 18 9.41 -4.90 1.71
C TYR A 18 10.84 -4.41 1.38
N THR A 19 11.01 -3.41 0.53
CA THR A 19 12.35 -3.02 0.04
C THR A 19 13.20 -2.42 1.15
N MET A 20 14.51 -2.65 1.13
CA MET A 20 15.47 -2.09 2.10
C MET A 20 16.24 -0.91 1.52
N PRO A 21 16.78 0.02 2.34
CA PRO A 21 17.46 1.23 1.86
C PRO A 21 18.64 1.01 0.89
N ASP A 22 19.28 -0.16 0.94
CA ASP A 22 20.39 -0.56 0.06
C ASP A 22 19.93 -1.11 -1.29
N MET A 23 18.64 -1.36 -1.48
CA MET A 23 18.09 -1.85 -2.74
C MET A 23 17.90 -0.71 -3.75
N ALA A 24 18.24 -0.95 -5.02
CA ALA A 24 18.08 0.04 -6.09
C ALA A 24 16.62 0.50 -6.29
N ASN A 25 15.65 -0.34 -5.97
CA ASN A 25 14.21 -0.08 -6.04
C ASN A 25 13.60 0.35 -4.70
N TYR A 26 14.43 0.76 -3.72
CA TYR A 26 13.94 1.18 -2.41
C TYR A 26 12.91 2.30 -2.51
N MET A 27 11.82 2.13 -1.77
CA MET A 27 10.81 3.16 -1.62
C MET A 27 10.45 3.37 -0.15
N SER A 28 10.75 4.57 0.35
CA SER A 28 10.41 4.98 1.71
C SER A 28 8.90 4.99 1.92
N SER A 29 8.46 4.78 3.16
CA SER A 29 7.05 4.78 3.55
C SER A 29 6.32 6.08 3.19
N ASP A 30 7.01 7.22 3.21
CA ASP A 30 6.47 8.49 2.71
C ASP A 30 6.19 8.48 1.21
N LYS A 31 7.12 7.94 0.40
CA LYS A 31 6.89 7.78 -1.05
C LYS A 31 5.77 6.81 -1.34
N ILE A 32 5.63 5.72 -0.57
CA ILE A 32 4.52 4.77 -0.70
C ILE A 32 3.18 5.49 -0.43
N PHE A 33 3.09 6.19 0.71
CA PHE A 33 1.88 6.92 1.10
C PHE A 33 1.47 7.94 0.03
N LYS A 34 2.43 8.76 -0.45
CA LYS A 34 2.21 9.73 -1.52
C LYS A 34 1.83 9.06 -2.85
N SER A 35 2.39 7.90 -3.18
CA SER A 35 2.01 7.17 -4.40
C SER A 35 0.56 6.71 -4.36
N ILE A 36 0.07 6.25 -3.20
CA ILE A 36 -1.34 5.88 -3.01
C ILE A 36 -2.24 7.10 -3.19
N LEU A 37 -1.95 8.20 -2.49
CA LEU A 37 -2.75 9.42 -2.57
C LEU A 37 -2.69 10.08 -3.95
N LYS A 38 -1.57 9.98 -4.66
CA LYS A 38 -1.45 10.48 -6.03
C LYS A 38 -2.40 9.74 -6.98
N VAL A 39 -2.43 8.41 -6.92
CA VAL A 39 -3.37 7.62 -7.73
C VAL A 39 -4.82 7.93 -7.36
N GLU A 40 -5.08 8.09 -6.06
CA GLU A 40 -6.37 8.51 -5.53
C GLU A 40 -6.81 9.87 -6.09
N GLU A 41 -5.92 10.86 -6.12
CA GLU A 41 -6.20 12.21 -6.62
C GLU A 41 -6.39 12.25 -8.16
N GLU A 42 -5.55 11.54 -8.90
CA GLU A 42 -5.55 11.60 -10.38
C GLU A 42 -6.76 10.89 -11.01
N GLN A 43 -7.22 9.80 -10.41
CA GLN A 43 -8.26 8.96 -11.02
C GLN A 43 -9.20 8.27 -10.02
N GLY A 44 -9.01 8.47 -8.72
CA GLY A 44 -9.68 7.68 -7.68
C GLY A 44 -9.07 6.29 -7.52
N LEU A 45 -9.31 5.66 -6.36
CA LEU A 45 -8.88 4.27 -6.16
C LEU A 45 -9.79 3.24 -6.85
N ASN A 46 -11.05 3.59 -7.14
CA ASN A 46 -12.05 2.80 -7.90
C ASN A 46 -12.08 1.29 -7.60
N GLY A 47 -11.81 0.90 -6.34
CA GLY A 47 -11.52 -0.47 -5.97
C GLY A 47 -10.04 -0.81 -6.16
N ALA A 48 -9.28 -0.82 -5.06
CA ALA A 48 -7.85 -1.13 -5.07
C ALA A 48 -7.51 -2.22 -4.05
N ILE A 49 -6.53 -3.06 -4.39
CA ILE A 49 -5.98 -4.10 -3.52
C ILE A 49 -4.56 -3.71 -3.14
N MET A 50 -4.32 -3.52 -1.83
CA MET A 50 -3.01 -3.20 -1.29
C MET A 50 -2.34 -4.46 -0.74
N LEU A 51 -1.04 -4.63 -1.00
CA LEU A 51 -0.21 -5.67 -0.40
C LEU A 51 0.76 -5.02 0.58
N ILE A 52 0.83 -5.55 1.80
CA ILE A 52 1.63 -5.03 2.91
C ILE A 52 2.43 -6.18 3.54
N HIS A 53 3.68 -5.96 3.87
CA HIS A 53 4.60 -6.90 4.48
C HIS A 53 4.89 -6.49 5.94
N PRO A 54 4.29 -7.15 6.95
CA PRO A 54 4.56 -6.85 8.37
C PRO A 54 5.90 -7.41 8.89
N GLY A 55 6.60 -8.23 8.11
CA GLY A 55 7.85 -8.90 8.49
C GLY A 55 9.06 -8.43 7.67
N THR A 56 9.27 -7.12 7.60
CA THR A 56 10.41 -6.55 6.87
C THR A 56 11.70 -6.60 7.67
N GLU A 57 12.83 -6.56 6.97
CA GLU A 57 14.16 -6.60 7.56
C GLU A 57 14.43 -5.35 8.44
N GLU A 58 15.26 -5.51 9.47
CA GLU A 58 15.51 -4.50 10.51
C GLU A 58 16.04 -3.15 10.00
N LYS A 59 16.86 -3.15 8.94
CA LYS A 59 17.40 -1.96 8.27
C LYS A 59 16.31 -1.08 7.68
N ARG A 60 15.13 -1.64 7.35
CA ARG A 60 13.96 -0.80 7.00
C ARG A 60 13.35 -0.25 8.29
N THR A 61 13.85 0.89 8.74
CA THR A 61 13.41 1.54 9.97
C THR A 61 12.08 2.27 9.81
N ASP A 62 11.74 2.74 8.61
CA ASP A 62 10.47 3.39 8.28
C ASP A 62 9.46 2.36 7.76
N LYS A 63 8.96 1.50 8.65
CA LYS A 63 8.06 0.40 8.25
C LYS A 63 6.66 0.93 7.90
N PHE A 64 6.18 0.60 6.70
CA PHE A 64 4.94 1.18 6.18
C PHE A 64 3.71 0.77 6.99
N TYR A 65 3.71 -0.44 7.57
CA TYR A 65 2.60 -0.92 8.37
C TYR A 65 2.32 -0.06 9.62
N LEU A 66 3.31 0.73 10.09
CA LEU A 66 3.13 1.69 11.19
C LEU A 66 2.31 2.93 10.79
N ARG A 67 2.06 3.13 9.48
CA ARG A 67 1.25 4.22 8.94
C ARG A 67 -0.13 3.77 8.43
N LEU A 68 -0.52 2.52 8.71
CA LEU A 68 -1.81 2.00 8.23
C LEU A 68 -2.99 2.74 8.86
N GLU A 69 -2.92 3.09 10.14
CA GLU A 69 -3.96 3.87 10.81
C GLU A 69 -4.18 5.20 10.10
N GLU A 70 -3.11 5.99 9.92
CA GLU A 70 -3.13 7.25 9.19
C GLU A 70 -3.72 7.11 7.78
N LEU A 71 -3.29 6.08 7.03
CA LEU A 71 -3.79 5.83 5.68
C LEU A 71 -5.28 5.49 5.68
N ILE A 72 -5.71 4.61 6.59
CA ILE A 72 -7.10 4.16 6.70
C ILE A 72 -8.00 5.36 7.03
N GLU A 73 -7.63 6.16 8.02
CA GLU A 73 -8.38 7.36 8.40
C GLU A 73 -8.44 8.37 7.24
N THR A 74 -7.31 8.61 6.58
CA THR A 74 -7.25 9.50 5.41
C THR A 74 -8.19 9.04 4.30
N LEU A 75 -8.23 7.73 3.99
CA LEU A 75 -9.11 7.20 2.96
C LEU A 75 -10.58 7.17 3.40
N GLN A 76 -10.87 6.89 4.67
CA GLN A 76 -12.23 6.94 5.21
C GLN A 76 -12.81 8.35 5.18
N THR A 77 -12.04 9.38 5.53
CA THR A 77 -12.49 10.79 5.44
C THR A 77 -12.78 11.22 4.00
N LYS A 78 -12.13 10.58 3.02
CA LYS A 78 -12.39 10.75 1.57
C LYS A 78 -13.56 9.88 1.06
N GLY A 79 -14.24 9.12 1.91
CA GLY A 79 -15.41 8.32 1.56
C GLY A 79 -15.10 6.89 1.09
N TYR A 80 -13.84 6.43 1.17
CA TYR A 80 -13.49 5.05 0.83
C TYR A 80 -13.90 4.08 1.93
N ASN A 81 -14.21 2.86 1.51
CA ASN A 81 -14.61 1.76 2.39
C ASN A 81 -13.69 0.56 2.19
N PHE A 82 -13.26 -0.05 3.30
CA PHE A 82 -12.47 -1.29 3.27
C PHE A 82 -13.40 -2.50 3.31
N LYS A 83 -13.22 -3.42 2.36
CA LYS A 83 -14.05 -4.62 2.21
C LYS A 83 -13.17 -5.87 2.20
N ARG A 84 -13.73 -6.98 2.66
CA ARG A 84 -13.11 -8.30 2.49
C ARG A 84 -13.39 -8.79 1.07
N LEU A 85 -12.40 -9.44 0.48
CA LEU A 85 -12.61 -10.17 -0.77
C LEU A 85 -13.38 -11.46 -0.46
N PRO A 86 -14.27 -11.91 -1.38
CA PRO A 86 -15.04 -13.14 -1.23
C PRO A 86 -14.16 -14.40 -1.27
#